data_AF-A0A5C9AD67-F1
#
_entry.id   AF-A0A5C9AD67-F1
#
_cell.length_a   1.000
_cell.length_b   1.000
_cell.length_c   1.000
_cell.angle_alpha   90.00
_cell.angle_beta   90.00
_cell.angle_gamma   90.00
#
_symmetry.space_group_name_H-M   'P 1'
#
loop_
_entity.id
_entity.type
_entity.pdbx_description
1 polymer ?
#
loop_
_entity_poly.entity_id
_entity_poly.type
_entity_poly.pdbx_seq_one_letter_code
_entity_poly.pdbx_strand_id
1 'polypeptide(L)' 'MNSLLPPGSTSLERRLAQTCSGISDLQVPLRDLWNPATCPVSFLPYLAWAFSVDRWDE' A
#
# COMPACT_ATOMS: atom_id res chain seq x y z
N MET A 1 -14.67 10.71 -7.27
CA MET A 1 -14.65 10.61 -5.79
C MET A 1 -16.06 10.40 -5.31
N ASN A 2 -16.49 9.14 -5.18
CA ASN A 2 -17.75 8.82 -4.53
C ASN A 2 -17.54 8.97 -3.03
N SER A 3 -18.28 9.87 -2.39
CA SER A 3 -18.31 9.95 -0.94
C SER A 3 -18.88 8.63 -0.42
N LEU A 4 -18.15 7.97 0.50
CA LEU A 4 -18.63 6.77 1.18
C LEU A 4 -19.78 7.08 2.15
N LEU A 5 -20.08 8.36 2.37
CA LEU A 5 -21.12 8.82 3.27
C LEU A 5 -22.47 8.94 2.54
N PRO A 6 -23.58 8.54 3.20
CA PRO A 6 -24.92 8.73 2.68
C PRO A 6 -25.29 10.22 2.58
N PRO A 7 -26.25 10.60 1.70
CA PRO A 7 -26.63 11.99 1.46
C PRO A 7 -27.21 12.71 2.69
N GLY A 8 -27.60 11.97 3.74
CA GLY A 8 -28.08 12.51 5.02
C GLY A 8 -26.98 12.86 6.03
N SER A 9 -25.69 12.63 5.72
CA SER A 9 -24.61 12.86 6.68
C SER A 9 -24.43 14.34 7.05
N THR A 10 -24.22 14.55 8.34
CA THR A 10 -24.02 15.85 8.96
C THR A 10 -22.74 16.52 8.44
N SER A 11 -22.63 17.84 8.62
CA SER A 11 -21.44 18.59 8.22
C SER A 11 -20.18 18.16 8.97
N LEU A 12 -20.32 17.69 10.21
CA LEU A 12 -19.21 17.16 11.02
C LEU A 12 -18.71 15.82 10.48
N GLU A 13 -19.60 14.89 10.14
CA GLU A 13 -19.22 13.58 9.58
C GLU A 13 -18.51 13.73 8.24
N ARG A 14 -18.97 14.65 7.39
CA ARG A 14 -18.31 14.95 6.11
C ARG A 14 -16.90 15.50 6.30
N ARG A 15 -16.71 16.40 7.27
CA ARG A 15 -15.38 16.95 7.61
C ARG A 15 -14.47 15.88 8.20
N LEU A 16 -14.99 15.02 9.08
CA LEU A 16 -14.24 13.92 9.66
C LEU A 16 -13.76 12.94 8.58
N ALA A 17 -14.62 12.58 7.63
CA ALA A 17 -14.24 11.72 6.51
C ALA A 17 -13.18 12.34 5.60
N GLN A 18 -13.23 13.66 5.36
CA GLN A 18 -12.19 14.38 4.61
C GLN A 18 -10.86 14.43 5.35
N THR A 19 -10.86 14.60 6.67
CA THR A 19 -9.62 14.60 7.46
C THR A 19 -9.03 13.19 7.55
N CYS A 20 -9.86 12.17 7.72
CA CYS A 20 -9.43 10.78 7.81
C CYS A 20 -9.05 10.16 6.47
N SER A 21 -9.46 10.72 5.32
CA SER A 21 -9.10 10.16 4.01
C SER A 21 -7.59 10.16 3.74
N GLY A 22 -6.83 11.07 4.37
CA GLY A 22 -5.36 11.09 4.27
C GLY A 22 -4.68 9.88 4.92
N ILE A 23 -5.34 9.21 5.88
CA ILE A 23 -4.78 8.00 6.54
C ILE A 23 -4.75 6.83 5.55
N SER A 24 -5.75 6.74 4.67
CA SER A 24 -5.79 5.72 3.62
C SER A 24 -4.81 6.00 2.47
N ASP A 25 -4.26 7.22 2.38
CA ASP A 25 -3.31 7.62 1.35
C ASP A 25 -1.86 7.26 1.70
N LEU A 26 -1.65 6.55 2.82
CA LEU A 26 -0.33 6.04 3.19
C LEU A 26 0.19 5.18 2.04
N GLN A 27 1.24 5.67 1.38
CA GLN A 27 1.94 4.96 0.33
C GLN A 27 2.65 3.76 0.97
N VAL A 28 1.95 2.63 1.03
CA VAL A 28 2.55 1.37 1.47
C VAL A 28 3.13 0.70 0.22
N PRO A 29 4.47 0.69 0.03
CA PRO A 29 5.11 0.12 -1.16
C PRO A 29 5.11 -1.42 -1.11
N LEU A 30 4.06 -2.04 -0.57
CA LEU A 30 3.94 -3.50 -0.45
C LEU A 30 3.90 -4.15 -1.84
N ARG A 31 3.24 -3.49 -2.80
CA ARG A 31 3.22 -3.94 -4.20
C ARG A 31 4.59 -3.85 -4.84
N ASP A 32 5.34 -2.81 -4.52
CA ASP A 32 6.69 -2.62 -5.06
C ASP A 32 7.66 -3.63 -4.45
N LEU A 33 7.45 -4.00 -3.17
CA LEU A 33 8.21 -5.04 -2.48
C LEU A 33 7.98 -6.45 -3.05
N TRP A 34 6.79 -6.73 -3.59
CA TRP A 34 6.47 -8.03 -4.20
C TRP A 34 6.85 -8.12 -5.68
N ASN A 35 7.26 -7.01 -6.29
CA ASN A 35 7.66 -6.98 -7.70
C ASN A 35 9.19 -7.00 -7.84
N PRO A 36 9.79 -8.06 -8.40
CA PRO A 36 11.24 -8.20 -8.50
C PRO A 36 11.93 -7.09 -9.30
N ALA A 37 11.22 -6.37 -10.18
CA ALA A 37 11.79 -5.29 -10.97
C ALA A 37 11.82 -3.92 -10.25
N THR A 38 10.93 -3.71 -9.28
CA THR A 38 10.80 -2.42 -8.55
C THR A 38 11.23 -2.52 -7.09
N CYS A 39 11.52 -3.73 -6.61
CA CYS A 39 11.90 -3.99 -5.24
C CYS A 39 13.35 -3.52 -4.97
N PRO A 40 13.63 -2.86 -3.83
CA PRO A 40 14.99 -2.48 -3.47
C PRO A 40 15.90 -3.70 -3.34
N VAL A 41 17.16 -3.57 -3.76
CA VAL A 41 18.13 -4.68 -3.80
C VAL A 41 18.31 -5.36 -2.45
N SER A 42 18.24 -4.61 -1.36
CA SER A 42 18.32 -5.14 0.01
C SER A 42 17.21 -6.15 0.36
N PHE A 43 16.07 -6.09 -0.32
CA PHE A 43 14.93 -6.99 -0.08
C PHE A 43 14.78 -8.10 -1.12
N LEU A 44 15.52 -8.04 -2.24
CA LEU A 44 15.49 -9.05 -3.28
C LEU A 44 15.81 -10.48 -2.81
N PRO A 45 16.77 -10.72 -1.88
CA PRO A 45 17.05 -12.06 -1.38
C PRO A 45 15.84 -12.68 -0.66
N TYR A 46 15.09 -11.88 0.09
CA TYR A 46 13.86 -12.33 0.76
C TYR A 46 12.76 -12.68 -0.26
N LEU A 47 12.65 -11.90 -1.33
CA LEU A 47 11.73 -12.20 -2.43
C LEU A 47 12.14 -13.48 -3.15
N ALA A 48 13.43 -13.66 -3.44
CA ALA A 48 13.98 -14.85 -4.09
C ALA A 48 13.70 -16.12 -3.28
N TRP A 49 13.79 -16.05 -1.95
CA TRP A 49 13.38 -17.13 -1.05
C TRP A 49 11.90 -17.47 -1.19
N ALA A 50 11.01 -16.47 -1.25
CA ALA A 50 9.57 -16.69 -1.43
C ALA A 50 9.23 -17.33 -2.79
N PHE A 51 10.03 -17.07 -3.83
CA PHE A 51 9.91 -17.72 -5.14
C PHE A 51 10.66 -19.05 -5.27
N SER A 52 11.26 -19.56 -4.18
CA SER A 52 12.03 -20.81 -4.17
C SER A 52 13.19 -20.80 -5.19
N VAL A 53 13.91 -19.69 -5.27
CA VAL A 53 15.10 -19.58 -6.12
C VAL A 53 16.24 -20.38 -5.47
N ASP A 54 16.66 -21.46 -6.12
CA ASP A 54 17.68 -22.39 -5.59
C ASP A 54 19.11 -21.82 -5.60
N ARG A 55 19.38 -20.83 -6.46
CA ARG A 55 20.70 -20.20 -6.61
C ARG A 55 20.59 -18.69 -6.54
N TRP A 56 21.30 -18.12 -5.57
CA TRP A 56 21.48 -16.69 -5.40
C TRP A 56 22.97 -16.43 -5.19
N ASP A 57 23.62 -15.76 -6.15
CA ASP A 57 24.98 -15.26 -5.98
C ASP A 57 24.92 -13.87 -5.33
N GLU A 58 25.73 -13.64 -4.30
CA GLU A 58 25.86 -12.35 -3.59
C GLU A 58 26.54 -11.26 -4.43
#